data_AF-A0A3B0PH49-F1
#
_entry.id   AF-A0A3B0PH49-F1
#
_cell.length_a   1.000
_cell.length_b   1.000
_cell.length_c   1.000
_cell.angle_alpha   90.00
_cell.angle_beta   90.00
_cell.angle_gamma   90.00
#
_symmetry.space_group_name_H-M   'P 1'
#
loop_
_entity.id
_entity.type
_entity.pdbx_description
1 polymer ?
#
loop_
_entity_poly.entity_id
_entity_poly.type
_entity_poly.pdbx_seq_one_letter_code
_entity_poly.pdbx_strand_id
1 'polypeptide(L)'
;MRRKNILKFVSLLGISSFVMLAAASCTSTPTPTPNPNPGDEAAARELTAARASLTSLLNSKNTNVEMYADYAKIQNALKSAYTTAEQTSQNSSATLEQVKSATSNLQTAIDKAATDKKNFDQSHNELLMAYRNLKTTVSQKSATVSSLGLSNPQYSAILKKVNASYQAAEKILSASLDPISGSAPTPKSIAQASNSISTETNPETLKPFKTNADMFNSYQFYKLDSTKLTDVQSKNTMPSNYSFVGYSVGLDNANW
;
A
#
# COMPACT_ATOMS: atom_id res chain seq x y z
N MET A 1 -0.65 -29.81 -18.81
CA MET A 1 0.17 -29.46 -17.62
C MET A 1 -0.54 -28.37 -16.82
N ARG A 2 -0.32 -28.37 -15.50
CA ARG A 2 -1.21 -27.90 -14.42
C ARG A 2 -1.61 -26.42 -14.47
N ARG A 3 -2.91 -26.14 -14.34
CA ARG A 3 -3.46 -24.81 -14.02
C ARG A 3 -3.17 -24.47 -12.56
N LYS A 4 -2.55 -23.32 -12.28
CA LYS A 4 -2.38 -22.78 -10.92
C LYS A 4 -3.52 -21.80 -10.67
N ASN A 5 -4.51 -22.24 -9.89
CA ASN A 5 -5.55 -21.36 -9.37
C ASN A 5 -4.93 -20.46 -8.30
N ILE A 6 -4.91 -19.15 -8.55
CA ILE A 6 -4.53 -18.13 -7.57
C ILE A 6 -5.72 -17.97 -6.62
N LEU A 7 -5.55 -18.48 -5.41
CA LEU A 7 -6.52 -18.38 -4.32
C LEU A 7 -6.53 -16.92 -3.84
N LYS A 8 -7.62 -16.20 -4.14
CA LYS A 8 -7.86 -14.86 -3.56
C LYS A 8 -8.26 -15.06 -2.10
N PHE A 9 -7.45 -14.55 -1.18
CA PHE A 9 -7.83 -14.42 0.23
C PHE A 9 -8.98 -13.43 0.33
N VAL A 10 -10.20 -13.96 0.39
CA VAL A 10 -11.35 -13.22 0.90
C VAL A 10 -11.15 -13.11 2.40
N SER A 11 -10.89 -11.88 2.86
CA SER A 11 -10.92 -11.50 4.27
C SER A 11 -12.27 -11.90 4.85
N LEU A 12 -12.30 -13.03 5.55
CA LEU A 12 -13.43 -13.49 6.32
C LEU A 12 -13.57 -12.54 7.52
N LEU A 13 -14.52 -11.61 7.43
CA LEU A 13 -14.99 -10.82 8.57
C LEU A 13 -15.44 -11.81 9.66
N GLY A 14 -14.56 -12.03 10.64
CA GLY A 14 -14.85 -12.76 11.85
C GLY A 14 -15.85 -11.96 12.67
N ILE A 15 -17.13 -12.21 12.42
CA ILE A 15 -18.21 -11.90 13.36
C ILE A 15 -17.98 -12.80 14.57
N SER A 16 -17.24 -12.31 15.55
CA SER A 16 -17.20 -12.92 16.88
C SER A 16 -18.55 -12.66 17.53
N SER A 17 -19.50 -13.55 17.26
CA SER A 17 -20.74 -13.68 18.03
C SER A 17 -20.36 -13.98 19.47
N PHE A 18 -20.49 -12.98 20.35
CA PHE A 18 -20.48 -13.22 21.79
C PHE A 18 -21.77 -13.95 22.14
N VAL A 19 -21.66 -15.27 22.35
CA VAL A 19 -22.69 -16.05 23.03
C VAL A 19 -22.72 -15.56 24.48
N MET A 20 -23.75 -14.81 24.85
CA MET A 20 -24.08 -14.61 26.26
C MET A 20 -24.47 -15.96 26.85
N LEU A 21 -23.56 -16.55 27.63
CA LEU A 21 -23.83 -17.75 28.41
C LEU A 21 -24.65 -17.34 29.64
N ALA A 22 -25.97 -17.53 29.58
CA ALA A 22 -26.83 -17.47 30.75
C ALA A 22 -26.56 -18.71 31.61
N ALA A 23 -25.73 -18.56 32.64
CA ALA A 23 -25.57 -19.57 33.67
C ALA A 23 -26.77 -19.54 34.62
N ALA A 24 -27.72 -20.45 34.40
CA ALA A 24 -28.67 -20.84 35.44
C ALA A 24 -28.00 -21.88 36.33
N SER A 25 -27.83 -21.59 37.62
CA SER A 25 -27.60 -22.62 38.63
C SER A 25 -28.17 -22.23 39.98
N CYS A 26 -28.65 -23.25 40.68
CA CYS A 26 -29.68 -23.25 41.69
C CYS A 26 -29.16 -23.00 43.12
N THR A 27 -30.06 -22.43 43.93
CA THR A 27 -30.27 -22.67 45.36
C THR A 27 -29.08 -22.52 46.32
N SER A 28 -28.96 -21.30 46.84
CA SER A 28 -28.57 -21.07 48.24
C SER A 28 -29.67 -20.24 48.91
N THR A 29 -30.10 -20.67 50.09
CA THR A 29 -31.09 -20.05 50.97
C THR A 29 -30.89 -18.53 51.12
N PRO A 30 -31.95 -17.70 51.07
CA PRO A 30 -31.82 -16.26 51.14
C PRO A 30 -31.54 -15.83 52.58
N THR A 31 -30.28 -15.54 52.88
CA THR A 31 -29.97 -14.48 53.86
C THR A 31 -30.60 -13.19 53.31
N PRO A 32 -31.37 -12.41 54.08
CA PRO A 32 -31.97 -11.19 53.57
C PRO A 32 -30.85 -10.23 53.17
N THR A 33 -30.61 -10.14 51.86
CA THR A 33 -29.82 -9.05 51.28
C THR A 33 -30.51 -7.74 51.68
N PRO A 34 -29.78 -6.77 52.23
CA PRO A 34 -30.31 -5.42 52.41
C PRO A 34 -30.91 -4.97 51.08
N ASN A 35 -32.14 -4.46 51.12
CA ASN A 35 -32.79 -3.90 49.95
C ASN A 35 -31.84 -2.89 49.28
N PRO A 36 -31.51 -3.01 47.98
CA PRO A 36 -30.66 -2.04 47.32
C PRO A 36 -31.25 -0.65 47.51
N ASN A 37 -30.44 0.31 47.92
CA ASN A 37 -30.92 1.68 48.05
C ASN A 37 -31.24 2.17 46.62
N PRO A 38 -32.33 2.89 46.35
CA PRO A 38 -32.69 3.34 45.00
C PRO A 38 -31.57 4.10 44.26
N GLY A 39 -30.63 4.72 45.01
CA GLY A 39 -29.44 5.36 44.46
C GLY A 39 -28.41 4.41 43.86
N ASP A 40 -28.28 3.19 44.39
CA ASP A 40 -27.30 2.20 43.91
C ASP A 40 -27.72 1.61 42.55
N GLU A 41 -29.03 1.40 42.35
CA GLU A 41 -29.57 0.98 41.06
C GLU A 41 -29.38 2.04 39.97
N ALA A 42 -29.56 3.32 40.32
CA ALA A 42 -29.37 4.41 39.38
C ALA A 42 -27.90 4.49 38.91
N ALA A 43 -26.95 4.41 39.84
CA ALA A 43 -25.52 4.40 39.52
C ALA A 43 -25.11 3.20 38.66
N ALA A 44 -25.64 2.01 38.94
CA ALA A 44 -25.37 0.81 38.16
C ALA A 44 -25.90 0.91 36.72
N ARG A 45 -27.10 1.47 36.52
CA ARG A 45 -27.65 1.74 35.19
C ARG A 45 -26.81 2.76 34.43
N GLU A 46 -26.35 3.81 35.11
CA GLU A 46 -25.50 4.84 34.49
C GLU A 46 -24.14 4.29 34.04
N LEU A 47 -23.50 3.45 34.87
CA LEU A 47 -22.26 2.76 34.50
C LEU A 47 -22.45 1.84 33.30
N THR A 48 -23.56 1.10 33.27
CA THR A 48 -23.91 0.23 32.14
C THR A 48 -24.06 1.03 30.85
N ALA A 49 -24.77 2.16 30.90
CA ALA A 49 -24.93 3.05 29.76
C ALA A 49 -23.59 3.65 29.29
N ALA A 50 -22.75 4.11 30.23
CA ALA A 50 -21.42 4.65 29.92
C ALA A 50 -20.53 3.59 29.23
N ARG A 51 -20.56 2.34 29.69
CA ARG A 51 -19.82 1.22 29.06
C ARG A 51 -20.34 0.91 27.65
N ALA A 52 -21.66 0.99 27.44
CA ALA A 52 -22.25 0.81 26.11
C ALA A 52 -21.78 1.91 25.13
N SER A 53 -21.74 3.17 25.58
CA SER A 53 -21.21 4.29 24.77
C SER A 53 -19.74 4.10 24.41
N LEU A 54 -18.89 3.72 25.38
CA LEU A 54 -17.48 3.43 25.12
C LEU A 54 -17.31 2.30 24.10
N THR A 55 -18.07 1.21 24.27
CA THR A 55 -18.06 0.07 23.33
C THR A 55 -18.47 0.49 21.92
N SER A 56 -19.50 1.32 21.79
CA SER A 56 -19.94 1.85 20.49
C SER A 56 -18.82 2.62 19.78
N LEU A 57 -18.10 3.49 20.51
CA LEU A 57 -16.94 4.18 19.95
C LEU A 57 -15.82 3.21 19.58
N LEU A 58 -15.50 2.22 20.42
CA LEU A 58 -14.47 1.22 20.12
C LEU A 58 -14.77 0.43 18.85
N ASN A 59 -16.04 0.13 18.56
CA ASN A 59 -16.45 -0.57 17.34
C ASN A 59 -16.18 0.22 16.05
N SER A 60 -15.99 1.55 16.14
CA SER A 60 -15.61 2.39 15.00
C SER A 60 -14.12 2.37 14.65
N LYS A 61 -13.28 1.68 15.45
CA LYS A 61 -11.80 1.70 15.36
C LYS A 61 -11.28 1.46 13.95
N ASN A 62 -11.71 0.39 13.29
CA ASN A 62 -11.18 0.02 11.98
C ASN A 62 -11.46 1.10 10.93
N THR A 63 -12.73 1.54 10.85
CA THR A 63 -13.14 2.61 9.93
C THR A 63 -12.36 3.89 10.18
N ASN A 64 -12.30 4.35 11.42
CA ASN A 64 -11.65 5.62 11.75
C ASN A 64 -10.13 5.57 11.52
N VAL A 65 -9.47 4.46 11.87
CA VAL A 65 -8.02 4.31 11.70
C VAL A 65 -7.62 4.16 10.22
N GLU A 66 -8.42 3.46 9.41
CA GLU A 66 -8.13 3.24 7.99
C GLU A 66 -8.22 4.54 7.17
N MET A 67 -9.06 5.50 7.57
CA MET A 67 -9.14 6.82 6.94
C MET A 67 -7.80 7.60 6.95
N TYR A 68 -6.88 7.24 7.84
CA TYR A 68 -5.58 7.89 8.00
C TYR A 68 -4.41 7.01 7.52
N ALA A 69 -4.64 6.02 6.65
CA ALA A 69 -3.60 5.10 6.18
C ALA A 69 -2.38 5.81 5.53
N ASP A 70 -2.62 6.93 4.84
CA ASP A 70 -1.55 7.75 4.24
C ASP A 70 -0.89 8.73 5.26
N TYR A 71 -1.34 8.78 6.52
CA TYR A 71 -0.94 9.74 7.56
C TYR A 71 -0.53 9.02 8.86
N ALA A 72 0.60 8.32 8.83
CA ALA A 72 1.05 7.42 9.90
C ALA A 72 1.08 8.06 11.29
N LYS A 73 1.47 9.34 11.43
CA LYS A 73 1.51 10.04 12.71
C LYS A 73 0.10 10.23 13.30
N ILE A 74 -0.85 10.73 12.51
CA ILE A 74 -2.26 10.86 12.89
C ILE A 74 -2.83 9.47 13.22
N GLN A 75 -2.59 8.50 12.34
CA GLN A 75 -3.07 7.13 12.51
C GLN A 75 -2.55 6.49 13.80
N ASN A 76 -1.27 6.68 14.12
CA ASN A 76 -0.63 6.12 15.31
C ASN A 76 -1.17 6.74 16.59
N ALA A 77 -1.34 8.06 16.62
CA ALA A 77 -1.96 8.75 17.75
C ALA A 77 -3.38 8.23 18.02
N LEU A 78 -4.17 8.07 16.94
CA LEU A 78 -5.53 7.54 17.05
C LEU A 78 -5.56 6.08 17.52
N LYS A 79 -4.69 5.21 16.96
CA LYS A 79 -4.53 3.81 17.42
C LYS A 79 -4.18 3.73 18.91
N SER A 80 -3.32 4.62 19.39
CA SER A 80 -2.96 4.72 20.80
C SER A 80 -4.17 5.09 21.67
N ALA A 81 -4.95 6.10 21.27
CA ALA A 81 -6.17 6.49 21.98
C ALA A 81 -7.20 5.36 22.06
N TYR A 82 -7.41 4.63 20.96
CA TYR A 82 -8.25 3.43 20.96
C TYR A 82 -7.74 2.35 21.92
N THR A 83 -6.42 2.12 21.96
CA THR A 83 -5.80 1.13 22.86
C THR A 83 -6.02 1.49 24.33
N THR A 84 -5.84 2.77 24.69
CA THR A 84 -6.10 3.26 26.06
C THR A 84 -7.57 3.12 26.43
N ALA A 85 -8.50 3.46 25.53
CA ALA A 85 -9.92 3.30 25.75
C ALA A 85 -10.34 1.83 25.91
N GLU A 86 -9.71 0.94 25.13
CA GLU A 86 -9.92 -0.51 25.18
C GLU A 86 -9.48 -1.10 26.53
N GLN A 87 -8.35 -0.64 27.09
CA GLN A 87 -7.91 -1.02 28.45
C GLN A 87 -8.94 -0.67 29.52
N THR A 88 -9.53 0.54 29.48
CA THR A 88 -10.60 0.92 30.42
C THR A 88 -11.84 0.07 30.25
N SER A 89 -12.22 -0.25 29.00
CA SER A 89 -13.38 -1.09 28.71
C SER A 89 -13.23 -2.51 29.27
N GLN A 90 -12.03 -3.08 29.15
CA GLN A 90 -11.69 -4.42 29.65
C GLN A 90 -11.52 -4.49 31.17
N ASN A 91 -11.32 -3.35 31.85
CA ASN A 91 -11.23 -3.31 33.30
C ASN A 91 -12.62 -3.42 33.94
N SER A 92 -12.95 -4.60 34.51
CA SER A 92 -14.22 -4.85 35.19
C SER A 92 -14.45 -3.95 36.42
N SER A 93 -13.38 -3.43 37.02
CA SER A 93 -13.42 -2.55 38.20
C SER A 93 -13.39 -1.05 37.86
N ALA A 94 -13.42 -0.69 36.57
CA ALA A 94 -13.44 0.72 36.18
C ALA A 94 -14.69 1.43 36.70
N THR A 95 -14.49 2.60 37.33
CA THR A 95 -15.57 3.45 37.86
C THR A 95 -16.32 4.16 36.74
N LEU A 96 -17.50 4.72 37.07
CA LEU A 96 -18.29 5.52 36.14
C LEU A 96 -17.48 6.68 35.54
N GLU A 97 -16.74 7.41 36.37
CA GLU A 97 -15.91 8.54 35.98
C GLU A 97 -14.78 8.11 35.05
N GLN A 98 -14.15 6.96 35.32
CA GLN A 98 -13.10 6.41 34.47
C GLN A 98 -13.63 6.03 33.09
N VAL A 99 -14.80 5.40 33.01
CA VAL A 99 -15.44 5.03 31.73
C VAL A 99 -15.86 6.28 30.95
N LYS A 100 -16.46 7.27 31.61
CA LYS A 100 -16.83 8.56 31.01
C LYS A 100 -15.60 9.32 30.50
N SER A 101 -14.54 9.37 31.29
CA SER A 101 -13.28 10.01 30.90
C SER A 101 -12.65 9.31 29.69
N ALA A 102 -12.60 7.98 29.67
CA ALA A 102 -12.10 7.22 28.52
C ALA A 102 -12.94 7.48 27.25
N THR A 103 -14.26 7.53 27.38
CA THR A 103 -15.20 7.87 26.29
C THR A 103 -14.90 9.26 25.74
N SER A 104 -14.84 10.27 26.60
CA SER A 104 -14.56 11.66 26.23
C SER A 104 -13.18 11.82 25.58
N ASN A 105 -12.15 11.15 26.13
CA ASN A 105 -10.79 11.20 25.60
C ASN A 105 -10.70 10.54 24.22
N LEU A 106 -11.38 9.41 24.01
CA LEU A 106 -11.44 8.76 22.70
C LEU A 106 -12.14 9.63 21.66
N GLN A 107 -13.29 10.21 22.02
CA GLN A 107 -14.00 11.15 21.13
C GLN A 107 -13.12 12.35 20.76
N THR A 108 -12.45 12.94 21.76
CA THR A 108 -11.51 14.05 21.54
C THR A 108 -10.37 13.66 20.58
N ALA A 109 -9.83 12.44 20.71
CA ALA A 109 -8.79 11.95 19.81
C ALA A 109 -9.28 11.72 18.37
N ILE A 110 -10.52 11.24 18.21
CA ILE A 110 -11.16 11.09 16.89
C ILE A 110 -11.33 12.46 16.22
N ASP A 111 -11.87 13.44 16.96
CA ASP A 111 -12.09 14.80 16.46
C ASP A 111 -10.78 15.51 16.13
N LYS A 112 -9.76 15.29 16.97
CA LYS A 112 -8.41 15.80 16.74
C LYS A 112 -7.79 15.19 15.47
N ALA A 113 -7.92 13.89 15.24
CA ALA A 113 -7.40 13.24 14.04
C ALA A 113 -8.03 13.84 12.77
N ALA A 114 -9.33 14.10 12.78
CA ALA A 114 -10.03 14.75 11.67
C ALA A 114 -9.53 16.18 11.43
N THR A 115 -9.32 16.93 12.52
CA THR A 115 -8.81 18.31 12.47
C THR A 115 -7.36 18.36 11.99
N ASP A 116 -6.50 17.50 12.50
CA ASP A 116 -5.09 17.41 12.10
C ASP A 116 -4.97 17.08 10.61
N LYS A 117 -5.78 16.13 10.11
CA LYS A 117 -5.83 15.81 8.68
C LYS A 117 -6.27 17.01 7.85
N LYS A 118 -7.33 17.70 8.27
CA LYS A 118 -7.81 18.91 7.57
C LYS A 118 -6.72 19.98 7.49
N ASN A 119 -6.01 20.22 8.60
CA ASN A 119 -4.93 21.21 8.66
C ASN A 119 -3.73 20.80 7.79
N PHE A 120 -3.35 19.52 7.82
CA PHE A 120 -2.32 18.99 6.94
C PHE A 120 -2.70 19.21 5.48
N ASP A 121 -3.92 18.83 5.11
CA ASP A 121 -4.38 18.89 3.72
C ASP A 121 -4.43 20.32 3.19
N GLN A 122 -4.81 21.28 4.03
CA GLN A 122 -4.82 22.70 3.69
C GLN A 122 -3.42 23.28 3.51
N SER A 123 -2.46 22.86 4.34
CA SER A 123 -1.08 23.36 4.30
C SER A 123 -0.21 22.68 3.24
N HIS A 124 -0.64 21.53 2.69
CA HIS A 124 0.14 20.71 1.76
C HIS A 124 -0.64 20.38 0.46
N ASN A 125 -1.43 21.32 -0.04
CA ASN A 125 -2.28 21.13 -1.23
C ASN A 125 -1.51 20.62 -2.46
N GLU A 126 -0.34 21.19 -2.77
CA GLU A 126 0.49 20.81 -3.91
C GLU A 126 1.01 19.37 -3.78
N LEU A 127 1.48 19.02 -2.58
CA LEU A 127 1.93 17.65 -2.27
C LEU A 127 0.79 16.66 -2.46
N LEU A 128 -0.40 16.97 -1.93
CA LEU A 128 -1.58 16.10 -2.06
C LEU A 128 -2.02 15.92 -3.50
N MET A 129 -2.05 17.00 -4.28
CA MET A 129 -2.40 16.92 -5.69
C MET A 129 -1.41 16.03 -6.45
N ALA A 130 -0.10 16.25 -6.24
CA ALA A 130 0.94 15.43 -6.86
C ALA A 130 0.84 13.95 -6.43
N TYR A 131 0.63 13.68 -5.13
CA TYR A 131 0.48 12.33 -4.59
C TYR A 131 -0.74 11.60 -5.17
N ARG A 132 -1.90 12.26 -5.24
CA ARG A 132 -3.14 11.69 -5.81
C ARG A 132 -3.00 11.40 -7.30
N ASN A 133 -2.32 12.28 -8.03
CA ASN A 133 -2.01 12.06 -9.44
C ASN A 133 -1.10 10.83 -9.61
N LEU A 134 -0.01 10.74 -8.85
CA LEU A 134 0.90 9.59 -8.90
C LEU A 134 0.18 8.28 -8.53
N LYS A 135 -0.67 8.29 -7.49
CA LYS A 135 -1.48 7.13 -7.07
C LYS A 135 -2.41 6.66 -8.19
N THR A 136 -3.02 7.60 -8.92
CA THR A 136 -3.84 7.30 -10.11
C THR A 136 -2.99 6.75 -11.25
N THR A 137 -1.83 7.34 -11.55
CA THR A 137 -0.93 6.84 -12.58
C THR A 137 -0.46 5.41 -12.28
N VAL A 138 -0.06 5.12 -11.04
CA VAL A 138 0.40 3.80 -10.61
C VAL A 138 -0.73 2.76 -10.70
N SER A 139 -1.97 3.11 -10.33
CA SER A 139 -3.10 2.16 -10.43
C SER A 139 -3.44 1.78 -11.89
N GLN A 140 -3.09 2.64 -12.85
CA GLN A 140 -3.30 2.40 -14.28
C GLN A 140 -2.21 1.54 -14.95
N LYS A 141 -1.13 1.16 -14.23
CA LYS A 141 0.02 0.40 -14.75
C LYS A 141 -0.36 -0.75 -15.69
N SER A 142 -1.27 -1.62 -15.25
CA SER A 142 -1.68 -2.80 -16.02
C SER A 142 -2.36 -2.42 -17.36
N ALA A 143 -3.23 -1.40 -17.31
CA ALA A 143 -3.90 -0.89 -18.50
C ALA A 143 -2.89 -0.24 -19.46
N THR A 144 -1.96 0.56 -18.96
CA THR A 144 -0.88 1.20 -19.74
C THR A 144 0.02 0.16 -20.40
N VAL A 145 0.48 -0.85 -19.66
CA VAL A 145 1.33 -1.94 -20.21
C VAL A 145 0.61 -2.69 -21.33
N SER A 146 -0.69 -2.94 -21.13
CA SER A 146 -1.53 -3.65 -22.11
C SER A 146 -1.79 -2.81 -23.36
N SER A 147 -2.16 -1.53 -23.21
CA SER A 147 -2.43 -0.63 -24.35
C SER A 147 -1.18 -0.38 -25.19
N LEU A 148 -0.01 -0.38 -24.56
CA LEU A 148 1.27 -0.28 -25.24
C LEU A 148 1.75 -1.61 -25.83
N GLY A 149 1.03 -2.72 -25.64
CA GLY A 149 1.40 -4.04 -26.19
C GLY A 149 2.71 -4.61 -25.63
N LEU A 150 3.16 -4.16 -24.46
CA LEU A 150 4.46 -4.52 -23.90
C LEU A 150 4.52 -5.93 -23.29
N SER A 151 3.38 -6.63 -23.25
CA SER A 151 3.30 -8.03 -22.77
C SER A 151 3.92 -9.04 -23.73
N ASN A 152 4.22 -8.67 -24.97
CA ASN A 152 4.92 -9.55 -25.91
C ASN A 152 6.38 -9.79 -25.43
N PRO A 153 6.85 -11.06 -25.34
CA PRO A 153 8.21 -11.37 -24.90
C PRO A 153 9.34 -10.61 -25.60
N GLN A 154 9.17 -10.24 -26.89
CA GLN A 154 10.18 -9.47 -27.63
C GLN A 154 10.42 -8.08 -27.03
N TYR A 155 9.44 -7.53 -26.30
CA TYR A 155 9.54 -6.23 -25.61
C TYR A 155 9.91 -6.35 -24.12
N SER A 156 10.38 -7.52 -23.66
CA SER A 156 10.69 -7.76 -22.25
C SER A 156 11.68 -6.76 -21.63
N ALA A 157 12.67 -6.28 -22.40
CA ALA A 157 13.60 -5.24 -21.95
C ALA A 157 12.90 -3.89 -21.73
N ILE A 158 12.00 -3.51 -22.63
CA ILE A 158 11.17 -2.29 -22.50
C ILE A 158 10.25 -2.42 -21.28
N LEU A 159 9.56 -3.56 -21.16
CA LEU A 159 8.67 -3.85 -20.03
C LEU A 159 9.42 -3.80 -18.69
N LYS A 160 10.66 -4.30 -18.64
CA LYS A 160 11.51 -4.22 -17.44
C LYS A 160 11.76 -2.77 -17.01
N LYS A 161 12.07 -1.88 -17.96
CA LYS A 161 12.32 -0.46 -17.69
C LYS A 161 11.05 0.27 -17.21
N VAL A 162 9.92 0.04 -17.88
CA VAL A 162 8.61 0.54 -17.45
C VAL A 162 8.28 0.07 -16.03
N ASN A 163 8.44 -1.23 -15.75
CA ASN A 163 8.18 -1.79 -14.42
C ASN A 163 9.06 -1.18 -13.34
N ALA A 164 10.34 -0.90 -13.63
CA ALA A 164 11.25 -0.25 -12.69
C ALA A 164 10.77 1.17 -12.33
N SER A 165 10.31 1.97 -13.31
CA SER A 165 9.75 3.30 -13.05
C SER A 165 8.49 3.24 -12.18
N TYR A 166 7.60 2.29 -12.45
CA TYR A 166 6.42 2.07 -11.59
C TYR A 166 6.79 1.60 -10.17
N GLN A 167 7.79 0.72 -10.02
CA GLN A 167 8.25 0.28 -8.70
C GLN A 167 8.86 1.43 -7.89
N ALA A 168 9.60 2.33 -8.54
CA ALA A 168 10.11 3.54 -7.88
C ALA A 168 8.98 4.43 -7.37
N ALA A 169 7.91 4.62 -8.16
CA ALA A 169 6.71 5.33 -7.74
C ALA A 169 5.95 4.62 -6.61
N GLU A 170 5.78 3.30 -6.69
CA GLU A 170 5.16 2.47 -5.65
C GLU A 170 5.91 2.62 -4.31
N LYS A 171 7.25 2.69 -4.34
CA LYS A 171 8.07 2.95 -3.16
C LYS A 171 7.78 4.32 -2.54
N ILE A 172 7.62 5.36 -3.35
CA ILE A 172 7.22 6.70 -2.87
C ILE A 172 5.82 6.65 -2.24
N LEU A 173 4.86 5.99 -2.89
CA LEU A 173 3.49 5.84 -2.38
C LEU A 173 3.39 4.97 -1.13
N SER A 174 4.39 4.14 -0.84
CA SER A 174 4.46 3.38 0.41
C SER A 174 4.91 4.22 1.61
N ALA A 175 5.49 5.40 1.36
CA ALA A 175 5.87 6.34 2.41
C ALA A 175 4.65 7.16 2.85
N SER A 176 4.52 7.36 4.16
CA SER A 176 3.47 8.20 4.73
C SER A 176 3.69 9.67 4.41
N LEU A 177 2.59 10.39 4.11
CA LEU A 177 2.58 11.85 3.95
C LEU A 177 2.92 12.57 5.25
N ASP A 178 2.48 12.01 6.38
CA ASP A 178 2.78 12.51 7.72
C ASP A 178 3.43 11.40 8.57
N PRO A 179 4.75 11.14 8.39
CA PRO A 179 5.42 10.02 9.03
C PRO A 179 5.63 10.24 10.53
N ILE A 180 5.67 9.14 11.31
CA ILE A 180 6.04 9.18 12.73
C ILE A 180 7.53 9.57 12.89
N SER A 181 8.37 9.05 11.97
CA SER A 181 9.80 9.28 11.91
C SER A 181 10.30 9.10 10.47
N GLY A 182 11.42 9.73 10.13
CA GLY A 182 11.97 9.71 8.78
C GLY A 182 11.37 10.79 7.88
N SER A 183 11.68 10.71 6.58
CA SER A 183 11.30 11.74 5.62
C SER A 183 9.97 11.44 4.94
N ALA A 184 9.10 12.43 4.88
CA ALA A 184 7.91 12.41 4.05
C ALA A 184 8.30 12.49 2.55
N PRO A 185 7.47 11.96 1.63
CA PRO A 185 7.64 12.22 0.21
C PRO A 185 7.53 13.73 -0.07
N THR A 186 8.31 14.21 -1.02
CA THR A 186 8.32 15.63 -1.41
C THR A 186 7.68 15.81 -2.79
N PRO A 187 7.13 17.01 -3.10
CA PRO A 187 6.62 17.31 -4.44
C PRO A 187 7.66 17.03 -5.54
N LYS A 188 8.94 17.33 -5.28
CA LYS A 188 10.06 17.05 -6.20
C LYS A 188 10.23 15.56 -6.47
N SER A 189 10.29 14.74 -5.43
CA SER A 189 10.45 13.28 -5.60
C SER A 189 9.26 12.64 -6.33
N ILE A 190 8.05 13.12 -6.07
CA ILE A 190 6.83 12.67 -6.75
C ILE A 190 6.87 13.10 -8.22
N ALA A 191 7.21 14.36 -8.51
CA ALA A 191 7.33 14.85 -9.88
C ALA A 191 8.39 14.08 -10.69
N GLN A 192 9.53 13.76 -10.08
CA GLN A 192 10.56 12.93 -10.72
C GLN A 192 10.01 11.55 -11.10
N ALA A 193 9.32 10.86 -10.18
CA ALA A 193 8.74 9.54 -10.47
C ALA A 193 7.63 9.61 -11.54
N SER A 194 6.75 10.62 -11.48
CA SER A 194 5.72 10.86 -12.49
C SER A 194 6.35 11.09 -13.87
N ASN A 195 7.41 11.91 -13.95
CA ASN A 195 8.11 12.19 -15.19
C ASN A 195 8.80 10.93 -15.74
N SER A 196 9.46 10.14 -14.89
CA SER A 196 10.05 8.86 -15.30
C SER A 196 8.99 7.92 -15.88
N ILE A 197 7.82 7.77 -15.25
CA ILE A 197 6.74 6.96 -15.83
C ILE A 197 6.29 7.53 -17.17
N SER A 198 6.06 8.84 -17.25
CA SER A 198 5.62 9.52 -18.48
C SER A 198 6.61 9.29 -19.62
N THR A 199 7.91 9.45 -19.39
CA THR A 199 8.97 9.20 -20.37
C THR A 199 9.02 7.74 -20.81
N GLU A 200 9.01 6.79 -19.86
CA GLU A 200 9.12 5.37 -20.21
C GLU A 200 7.86 4.78 -20.86
N THR A 201 6.71 5.44 -20.70
CA THR A 201 5.43 5.00 -21.29
C THR A 201 5.03 5.83 -22.51
N ASN A 202 5.83 6.83 -22.89
CA ASN A 202 5.57 7.67 -24.05
C ASN A 202 5.67 6.85 -25.36
N PRO A 203 4.60 6.77 -26.17
CA PRO A 203 4.62 5.99 -27.41
C PRO A 203 5.71 6.41 -28.41
N GLU A 204 5.99 7.72 -28.52
CA GLU A 204 7.02 8.24 -29.43
C GLU A 204 8.42 7.87 -28.95
N THR A 205 8.67 7.95 -27.64
CA THR A 205 9.94 7.49 -27.05
C THR A 205 10.11 5.97 -27.20
N LEU A 206 9.02 5.21 -27.11
CA LEU A 206 9.03 3.74 -27.22
C LEU A 206 9.20 3.22 -28.65
N LYS A 207 8.74 3.96 -29.66
CA LYS A 207 8.76 3.56 -31.07
C LYS A 207 10.13 3.04 -31.55
N PRO A 208 11.25 3.76 -31.39
CA PRO A 208 12.56 3.27 -31.84
C PRO A 208 13.00 1.99 -31.10
N PHE A 209 12.71 1.88 -29.80
CA PHE A 209 13.04 0.66 -29.04
C PHE A 209 12.22 -0.55 -29.49
N LYS A 210 10.95 -0.35 -29.83
CA LYS A 210 10.10 -1.40 -30.40
C LYS A 210 10.61 -1.84 -31.77
N THR A 211 10.91 -0.89 -32.66
CA THR A 211 11.51 -1.20 -33.97
C THR A 211 12.80 -2.01 -33.84
N ASN A 212 13.68 -1.62 -32.90
CA ASN A 212 14.90 -2.39 -32.64
C ASN A 212 14.60 -3.81 -32.12
N ALA A 213 13.63 -3.95 -31.21
CA ALA A 213 13.21 -5.26 -30.72
C ALA A 213 12.61 -6.15 -31.82
N ASP A 214 11.84 -5.56 -32.75
CA ASP A 214 11.26 -6.26 -33.90
C ASP A 214 12.34 -6.73 -34.89
N MET A 215 13.35 -5.89 -35.16
CA MET A 215 14.52 -6.27 -35.96
C MET A 215 15.32 -7.38 -35.29
N PHE A 216 15.55 -7.28 -33.98
CA PHE A 216 16.26 -8.32 -33.23
C PHE A 216 15.49 -9.65 -33.24
N ASN A 217 14.16 -9.62 -33.08
CA ASN A 217 13.33 -10.81 -33.12
C ASN A 217 13.31 -11.49 -34.50
N SER A 218 13.52 -10.73 -35.57
CA SER A 218 13.66 -11.23 -36.94
C SER A 218 15.10 -11.50 -37.37
N TYR A 219 16.07 -11.22 -36.49
CA TYR A 219 17.50 -11.37 -36.79
C TYR A 219 17.85 -12.84 -37.03
N GLN A 220 18.34 -13.13 -38.23
CA GLN A 220 18.86 -14.43 -38.61
C GLN A 220 20.38 -14.41 -38.53
N PHE A 221 20.95 -15.27 -37.70
CA PHE A 221 22.40 -15.47 -37.66
C PHE A 221 22.80 -16.41 -38.80
N TYR A 222 23.39 -15.87 -39.85
CA TYR A 222 24.02 -16.68 -40.89
C TYR A 222 25.45 -16.98 -40.46
N LYS A 223 25.72 -18.23 -40.07
CA LYS A 223 27.09 -18.70 -39.92
C LYS A 223 27.76 -18.66 -41.29
N LEU A 224 28.90 -17.96 -41.39
CA LEU A 224 29.71 -18.00 -42.61
C LEU A 224 30.10 -19.44 -42.90
N ASP A 225 29.56 -19.98 -44.00
CA ASP A 225 29.90 -21.29 -44.52
C ASP A 225 31.07 -21.13 -45.47
N SER A 226 32.28 -21.48 -45.00
CA SER A 226 33.52 -21.35 -45.77
C SER A 226 33.50 -22.14 -47.07
N THR A 227 32.62 -23.14 -47.21
CA THR A 227 32.48 -23.93 -48.45
C THR A 227 31.68 -23.22 -49.54
N LYS A 228 30.95 -22.15 -49.17
CA LYS A 228 30.11 -21.34 -50.08
C LYS A 228 30.72 -19.98 -50.42
N LEU A 229 31.93 -19.69 -49.94
CA LEU A 229 32.66 -18.48 -50.28
C LEU A 229 33.38 -18.70 -51.61
N THR A 230 32.93 -18.02 -52.67
CA THR A 230 33.60 -17.99 -53.96
C THR A 230 34.59 -16.82 -54.03
N ASP A 231 35.71 -17.00 -54.72
CA ASP A 231 36.72 -15.95 -54.97
C ASP A 231 37.53 -15.50 -53.73
N VAL A 232 37.77 -16.41 -52.79
CA VAL A 232 38.72 -16.17 -51.69
C VAL A 232 40.15 -16.25 -52.24
N GLN A 233 40.65 -15.14 -52.80
CA GLN A 233 42.06 -15.01 -53.15
C GLN A 233 42.89 -15.08 -51.86
N SER A 234 43.61 -16.19 -51.69
CA SER A 234 44.38 -16.61 -50.51
C SER A 234 43.58 -17.29 -49.39
N LYS A 235 43.91 -18.57 -49.15
CA LYS A 235 43.65 -19.28 -47.89
C LYS A 235 44.50 -18.68 -46.77
N ASN A 236 44.37 -17.40 -46.49
CA ASN A 236 44.87 -16.87 -45.23
C ASN A 236 43.94 -17.40 -44.15
N THR A 237 44.50 -18.15 -43.20
CA THR A 237 43.80 -18.62 -42.01
C THR A 237 43.03 -17.45 -41.40
N MET A 238 41.69 -17.53 -41.40
CA MET A 238 40.88 -16.58 -40.64
C MET A 238 41.38 -16.63 -39.19
N PRO A 239 41.71 -15.48 -38.57
CA PRO A 239 41.88 -15.43 -37.12
C PRO A 239 40.63 -16.03 -36.48
N SER A 240 40.79 -16.86 -35.45
CA SER A 240 39.74 -17.68 -34.83
C SER A 240 38.58 -16.88 -34.21
N ASN A 241 38.54 -15.57 -34.41
CA ASN A 241 37.76 -14.59 -33.68
C ASN A 241 37.31 -13.42 -34.58
N TYR A 242 36.77 -13.71 -35.77
CA TYR A 242 35.85 -12.77 -36.43
C TYR A 242 34.44 -12.98 -35.90
N SER A 243 34.10 -12.22 -34.87
CA SER A 243 32.72 -11.87 -34.53
C SER A 243 32.48 -10.47 -35.08
N PHE A 244 31.40 -10.25 -35.85
CA PHE A 244 30.80 -8.93 -35.89
C PHE A 244 30.26 -8.68 -34.48
N VAL A 245 31.11 -8.15 -33.61
CA VAL A 245 30.66 -7.47 -32.41
C VAL A 245 29.86 -6.28 -32.89
N GLY A 246 28.54 -6.45 -32.98
CA GLY A 246 27.66 -5.29 -32.87
C GLY A 246 28.11 -4.57 -31.61
N TYR A 247 28.61 -3.34 -31.76
CA TYR A 247 28.93 -2.49 -30.63
C TYR A 247 27.60 -2.20 -29.90
N SER A 248 27.21 -3.08 -28.97
CA SER A 248 26.37 -2.70 -27.86
C SER A 248 27.29 -1.92 -26.93
N VAL A 249 27.43 -0.61 -27.18
CA VAL A 249 27.93 0.29 -26.15
C VAL A 249 27.04 0.09 -24.92
N GLY A 250 27.62 -0.46 -23.85
CA GLY A 250 26.99 -0.36 -22.54
C GLY A 250 26.79 1.13 -22.24
N LEU A 251 25.59 1.51 -21.83
CA LEU A 251 25.24 2.87 -21.42
C LEU A 251 25.83 3.22 -20.03
N ASP A 252 26.86 2.50 -19.60
CA ASP A 252 27.31 2.43 -18.23
C ASP A 252 28.44 3.43 -17.95
N ASN A 253 29.06 4.02 -18.98
CA ASN A 253 30.10 5.04 -18.80
C ASN A 253 29.75 6.33 -19.55
N ALA A 254 29.13 7.22 -18.80
CA ALA A 254 29.09 8.64 -19.08
C ALA A 254 30.52 9.22 -19.13
N ASN A 255 30.83 9.89 -20.24
CA ASN A 255 31.42 11.24 -20.25
C ASN A 255 31.48 11.70 -21.71
N TRP A 256 30.49 12.48 -22.11
CA TRP A 256 30.60 13.50 -23.14
C TRP A 256 30.05 14.81 -22.56
#